data_AF-A0A7R9Y2P8-F1
#
_entry.id   AF-A0A7R9Y2P8-F1
#
_cell.length_a   1.000
_cell.length_b   1.000
_cell.length_c   1.000
_cell.angle_alpha   90.00
_cell.angle_beta   90.00
_cell.angle_gamma   90.00
#
_symmetry.space_group_name_H-M   'P 1'
#
loop_
_entity.id
_entity.type
_entity.pdbx_description
1 polymer ?
#
loop_
_entity_poly.entity_id
_entity_poly.type
_entity_poly.pdbx_seq_one_letter_code
_entity_poly.pdbx_strand_id
1 'polypeptide(L)'
;VASTKETTAPFAVTLKVTETTVTIATQLSEPGEVYYAVLPSTSSAPEVRAVLEGTVPSAVTAGSFTSHPYKLTEAVPHEHTITGLSASTAYNIHVVAQDFAE
;
A
#
# COMPACT_ATOMS: atom_id res chain seq x y z
N VAL A 1 -30.60 -13.21 -1.14
CA VAL A 1 -29.88 -12.69 0.05
C VAL A 1 -28.49 -12.28 -0.40
N ALA A 2 -28.27 -11.00 -0.66
CA ALA A 2 -26.94 -10.50 -1.03
C ALA A 2 -26.12 -10.43 0.27
N SER A 3 -25.26 -11.43 0.47
CA SER A 3 -24.32 -11.42 1.58
C SER A 3 -23.09 -10.66 1.09
N THR A 4 -23.06 -9.35 1.29
CA THR A 4 -21.81 -8.59 1.20
C THR A 4 -20.97 -9.01 2.38
N LYS A 5 -20.15 -10.04 2.19
CA LYS A 5 -19.07 -10.39 3.12
C LYS A 5 -18.00 -9.30 2.95
N GLU A 6 -18.26 -8.09 3.43
CA GLU A 6 -17.16 -7.20 3.83
C GLU A 6 -16.61 -7.76 5.14
N THR A 7 -15.87 -8.87 5.03
CA THR A 7 -14.83 -9.15 6.00
C THR A 7 -13.67 -8.30 5.54
N THR A 8 -13.43 -7.17 6.21
CA THR A 8 -12.12 -6.54 6.13
C THR A 8 -11.13 -7.62 6.54
N ALA A 9 -10.50 -8.29 5.56
CA ALA A 9 -9.42 -9.22 5.79
C ALA A 9 -8.42 -8.51 6.72
N PRO A 10 -7.85 -9.19 7.74
CA PRO A 10 -6.81 -8.58 8.57
C PRO A 10 -5.66 -8.12 7.67
N PHE A 11 -5.64 -6.81 7.41
CA PHE A 11 -4.59 -6.10 6.71
C PHE A 11 -3.65 -5.54 7.76
N ALA A 12 -2.47 -6.14 7.89
CA ALA A 12 -1.39 -5.57 8.69
C ALA A 12 -0.45 -4.78 7.78
N VAL A 13 -0.10 -3.56 8.18
CA VAL A 13 0.93 -2.75 7.52
C VAL A 13 1.96 -2.28 8.52
N THR A 14 3.23 -2.44 8.19
CA THR A 14 4.36 -1.92 8.98
C THR A 14 5.31 -1.19 8.05
N LEU A 15 5.84 -0.05 8.50
CA LEU A 15 6.81 0.74 7.75
C LEU A 15 8.19 0.62 8.41
N LYS A 16 9.21 0.31 7.61
CA LYS A 16 10.63 0.39 8.02
C LYS A 16 11.26 1.54 7.24
N VAL A 17 11.67 2.59 7.95
CA VAL A 17 12.18 3.82 7.34
C VAL A 17 13.69 3.90 7.55
N THR A 18 14.42 4.21 6.48
CA THR A 18 15.82 4.63 6.54
C THR A 18 15.93 6.08 6.06
N GLU A 19 17.14 6.61 5.89
CA GLU A 19 17.32 7.99 5.42
C GLU A 19 16.69 8.24 4.04
N THR A 20 16.78 7.27 3.11
CA THR A 20 16.41 7.46 1.70
C THR A 20 15.49 6.38 1.17
N THR A 21 15.04 5.47 2.03
CA THR A 21 14.14 4.37 1.67
C THR A 21 13.03 4.17 2.69
N VAL A 22 11.91 3.61 2.22
CA VAL A 22 10.88 3.06 3.10
C VAL A 22 10.47 1.69 2.58
N THR A 23 10.47 0.69 3.46
CA THR A 23 9.90 -0.63 3.18
C THR A 23 8.51 -0.71 3.77
N ILE A 24 7.52 -1.00 2.93
CA ILE A 24 6.15 -1.34 3.31
C ILE A 24 6.10 -2.86 3.47
N ALA A 25 5.85 -3.34 4.68
CA ALA A 25 5.57 -4.73 4.95
C ALA A 25 4.06 -4.92 5.12
N THR A 26 3.45 -5.79 4.31
CA THR A 26 2.02 -6.11 4.37
C THR A 26 1.77 -7.59 4.56
N GLN A 27 0.67 -7.92 5.21
CA GLN A 27 0.19 -9.30 5.32
C GLN A 27 -1.32 -9.28 5.07
N LEU A 28 -1.74 -9.84 3.93
CA LEU A 28 -3.13 -10.03 3.56
C LEU A 28 -3.49 -11.50 3.75
N SER A 29 -4.71 -11.78 4.23
CA SER A 29 -5.24 -13.14 4.37
C SER A 29 -5.97 -13.66 3.13
N GLU A 30 -6.25 -12.78 2.18
CA GLU A 30 -6.92 -13.11 0.91
C GLU A 30 -6.07 -12.56 -0.24
N PRO A 31 -6.17 -13.13 -1.46
CA PRO A 31 -5.43 -12.63 -2.61
C PRO A 31 -5.74 -11.16 -2.92
N GLY A 32 -4.70 -10.35 -3.04
CA GLY A 32 -4.88 -8.91 -3.21
C GLY A 32 -3.62 -8.14 -3.57
N GLU A 33 -3.87 -6.93 -4.02
CA GLU A 33 -2.89 -5.92 -4.41
C GLU A 33 -2.85 -4.79 -3.38
N VAL A 34 -1.64 -4.28 -3.15
CA VAL A 34 -1.43 -3.11 -2.30
C VAL A 34 -0.94 -1.97 -3.17
N TYR A 35 -1.64 -0.85 -3.09
CA TYR A 35 -1.32 0.40 -3.74
C TYR A 35 -0.74 1.37 -2.72
N TYR A 36 0.20 2.20 -3.16
CA TYR A 36 0.80 3.22 -2.30
C TYR A 36 1.03 4.54 -3.03
N ALA A 37 1.03 5.62 -2.27
CA ALA A 37 1.49 6.93 -2.69
C ALA A 37 2.33 7.58 -1.58
N VAL A 38 3.49 8.11 -1.95
CA VAL A 38 4.39 8.86 -1.05
C VAL A 38 4.29 10.33 -1.42
N LEU A 39 3.88 11.16 -0.47
CA LEU A 39 3.72 12.59 -0.64
C LEU A 39 4.63 13.35 0.33
N PRO A 40 5.03 14.59 0.01
CA PRO A 40 5.57 15.50 1.01
C PRO A 40 4.64 15.60 2.23
N SER A 41 5.21 15.72 3.43
CA SER A 41 4.44 15.79 4.68
C SER A 41 3.44 16.96 4.76
N THR A 42 3.64 18.00 3.95
CA THR A 42 2.78 19.18 3.87
C THR A 42 1.63 19.04 2.88
N SER A 43 1.60 17.98 2.08
CA SER A 43 0.52 17.72 1.12
C SER A 43 -0.76 17.27 1.82
N SER A 44 -1.91 17.61 1.24
CA SER A 44 -3.20 17.07 1.68
C SER A 44 -3.27 15.55 1.45
N ALA A 45 -4.00 14.85 2.32
CA ALA A 45 -4.26 13.42 2.12
C ALA A 45 -4.98 13.19 0.78
N PRO A 46 -4.56 12.19 -0.02
CA PRO A 46 -5.20 11.85 -1.28
C PRO A 46 -6.52 11.12 -1.08
N GLU A 47 -7.36 11.13 -2.12
CA GLU A 47 -8.50 10.23 -2.20
C GLU A 47 -8.04 8.80 -2.47
N VAL A 48 -8.73 7.81 -1.90
CA VAL A 48 -8.43 6.38 -2.09
C VAL A 48 -8.42 6.02 -3.58
N ARG A 49 -9.40 6.52 -4.36
CA ARG A 49 -9.46 6.29 -5.81
C ARG A 49 -8.19 6.77 -6.52
N ALA A 50 -7.69 7.96 -6.17
CA ALA A 50 -6.48 8.49 -6.78
C ALA A 50 -5.24 7.63 -6.46
N VAL A 51 -5.18 7.02 -5.26
CA VAL A 51 -4.11 6.07 -4.90
C VAL A 51 -4.22 4.79 -5.74
N LEU A 52 -5.41 4.22 -5.88
CA LEU A 52 -5.65 3.02 -6.69
C LEU A 52 -5.33 3.25 -8.18
N GLU A 53 -5.62 4.44 -8.69
CA GLU A 53 -5.35 4.82 -10.09
C GLU A 53 -3.90 5.29 -10.32
N GLY A 54 -3.12 5.50 -9.26
CA GLY A 54 -1.78 6.07 -9.36
C GLY A 54 -1.76 7.54 -9.83
N THR A 55 -2.87 8.26 -9.67
CA THR A 55 -3.08 9.65 -10.17
C THR A 55 -2.95 10.70 -9.07
N VAL A 56 -2.40 10.34 -7.91
CA VAL A 56 -2.26 11.25 -6.76
C VAL A 56 -1.42 12.48 -7.13
N PRO A 57 -2.01 13.69 -7.09
CA PRO A 57 -1.26 14.90 -7.36
C PRO A 57 -0.19 15.11 -6.29
N SER A 58 0.98 15.60 -6.71
CA SER A 58 2.13 15.87 -5.82
C SER A 58 2.76 14.63 -5.16
N ALA A 59 2.40 13.41 -5.58
CA ALA A 59 3.15 12.23 -5.18
C ALA A 59 4.59 12.30 -5.71
N VAL A 60 5.55 12.05 -4.84
CA VAL A 60 6.96 11.87 -5.18
C VAL A 60 7.14 10.53 -5.88
N THR A 61 6.40 9.52 -5.42
CA THR A 61 6.31 8.21 -6.06
C THR A 61 4.98 7.56 -5.66
N ALA A 62 4.42 6.78 -6.58
CA ALA A 62 3.26 5.94 -6.36
C ALA A 62 3.44 4.64 -7.13
N GLY A 63 2.77 3.59 -6.69
CA GLY A 63 2.85 2.29 -7.34
C GLY A 63 2.00 1.25 -6.63
N SER A 64 2.13 0.01 -7.09
CA SER A 64 1.45 -1.13 -6.51
C SER A 64 2.34 -2.36 -6.49
N PHE A 65 1.97 -3.34 -5.67
CA PHE A 65 2.59 -4.65 -5.62
C PHE A 65 1.58 -5.70 -5.15
N THR A 66 1.68 -6.91 -5.69
CA THR A 66 0.88 -8.05 -5.23
C THR A 66 1.38 -8.51 -3.86
N SER A 67 0.64 -8.21 -2.79
CA SER A 67 1.00 -8.67 -1.45
C SER A 67 0.63 -10.13 -1.21
N HIS A 68 -0.46 -10.62 -1.83
CA HIS A 68 -0.91 -12.00 -1.67
C HIS A 68 -1.39 -12.53 -3.03
N PRO A 69 -0.62 -13.36 -3.74
CA PRO A 69 -1.07 -13.95 -5.00
C PRO A 69 -2.00 -15.15 -4.74
N TYR A 70 -2.87 -15.48 -5.70
CA TYR A 70 -3.79 -16.63 -5.64
C TYR A 70 -3.18 -17.99 -5.29
N LYS A 71 -1.88 -18.17 -5.54
CA LYS A 71 -1.15 -19.41 -5.25
C LYS A 71 -0.79 -19.59 -3.77
N LEU A 72 -0.87 -18.53 -2.97
CA LEU A 72 -0.69 -18.64 -1.52
C LEU A 72 -2.01 -19.08 -0.89
N THR A 73 -1.92 -20.01 0.04
CA THR A 73 -3.05 -20.52 0.80
C THR A 73 -3.12 -19.95 2.22
N GLU A 74 -2.07 -19.24 2.63
CA GLU A 74 -1.89 -18.71 3.99
C GLU A 74 -1.34 -17.29 3.93
N ALA A 75 -1.68 -16.46 4.92
CA ALA A 75 -1.22 -15.08 5.00
C ALA A 75 0.29 -15.02 5.30
N VAL A 76 1.10 -14.55 4.35
CA VAL A 76 2.56 -14.40 4.52
C VAL A 76 2.95 -12.92 4.43
N PRO A 77 3.84 -12.41 5.30
CA PRO A 77 4.36 -11.06 5.15
C PRO A 77 5.07 -10.86 3.80
N HIS A 78 4.73 -9.79 3.11
CA HIS A 78 5.37 -9.34 1.87
C HIS A 78 5.99 -7.97 2.09
N GLU A 79 7.19 -7.75 1.57
CA GLU A 79 7.89 -6.48 1.71
C GLU A 79 8.14 -5.84 0.35
N HIS A 80 7.77 -4.57 0.23
CA HIS A 80 8.07 -3.74 -0.94
C HIS A 80 8.88 -2.53 -0.51
N THR A 81 10.01 -2.28 -1.18
CA THR A 81 10.91 -1.18 -0.81
C THR A 81 10.85 -0.04 -1.82
N ILE A 82 10.51 1.13 -1.32
CA ILE A 82 10.53 2.40 -2.04
C ILE A 82 11.90 3.04 -1.84
N THR A 83 12.54 3.42 -2.94
CA THR A 83 13.87 4.06 -2.96
C THR A 83 13.80 5.44 -3.60
N GLY A 84 14.91 6.18 -3.59
CA GLY A 84 14.99 7.50 -4.22
C GLY A 84 14.39 8.64 -3.39
N LEU A 85 14.14 8.42 -2.10
CA LEU A 85 13.71 9.49 -1.20
C LEU A 85 14.90 10.35 -0.78
N SER A 86 14.64 11.63 -0.57
CA SER A 86 15.66 12.54 -0.05
C SER A 86 15.78 12.43 1.47
N ALA A 87 17.02 12.32 1.97
CA ALA A 87 17.31 12.30 3.40
C ALA A 87 16.82 13.56 4.11
N SER A 88 16.50 13.43 5.40
CA SER A 88 15.99 14.53 6.24
C SER A 88 14.74 15.24 5.67
N THR A 89 13.99 14.57 4.80
CA THR A 89 12.73 15.08 4.23
C THR A 89 11.57 14.27 4.81
N ALA A 90 10.55 14.97 5.33
CA ALA A 90 9.38 14.32 5.90
C ALA A 90 8.33 14.01 4.82
N TYR A 91 7.84 12.77 4.80
CA TYR A 91 6.83 12.27 3.86
C TYR A 91 5.64 11.64 4.60
N ASN A 92 4.48 11.66 3.96
CA ASN A 92 3.32 10.85 4.31
C ASN A 92 3.20 9.69 3.32
N ILE A 93 2.94 8.48 3.82
CA ILE A 93 2.76 7.27 3.01
C ILE A 93 1.34 6.80 3.17
N HIS A 94 0.61 6.77 2.05
CA HIS A 94 -0.75 6.28 1.98
C HIS A 94 -0.71 4.89 1.37
N VAL A 95 -1.37 3.93 2.00
CA VAL A 95 -1.39 2.53 1.58
C VAL A 95 -2.84 2.07 1.52
N VAL A 96 -3.22 1.44 0.42
CA VAL A 96 -4.56 0.91 0.17
C VAL A 96 -4.43 -0.55 -0.26
N ALA A 97 -5.12 -1.45 0.42
CA ALA A 97 -5.26 -2.83 -0.03
C ALA A 97 -6.54 -3.01 -0.84
N GLN A 98 -6.48 -3.80 -1.90
CA GLN A 98 -7.62 -4.19 -2.72
C GLN A 98 -7.55 -5.69 -2.97
N ASP A 99 -8.64 -6.39 -2.68
CA ASP A 99 -8.76 -7.81 -3.01
C ASP A 99 -8.80 -8.00 -4.53
N PHE A 100 -8.24 -9.10 -5.00
CA PHE A 100 -8.42 -9.48 -6.40
C PHE A 100 -9.89 -9.82 -6.68
N ALA A 101 -10.34 -9.51 -7.89
CA ALA A 101 -11.66 -9.92 -8.34
C ALA A 101 -11.72 -11.45 -8.42
N GLU A 102 -12.70 -12.06 -7.73
CA GLU A 102 -13.04 -13.48 -7.84
C GLU A 102 -13.42 -13.90 -9.27
#